data_AF-A0A7S0JBX1-F1
#
_entry.id   AF-A0A7S0JBX1-F1
#
_cell.length_a   1.000
_cell.length_b   1.000
_cell.length_c   1.000
_cell.angle_alpha   90.00
_cell.angle_beta   90.00
_cell.angle_gamma   90.00
#
_symmetry.space_group_name_H-M   'P 1'
#
loop_
_entity.id
_entity.type
_entity.pdbx_description
1 polymer ?
#
loop_
_entity_poly.entity_id
_entity_poly.type
_entity_poly.pdbx_seq_one_letter_code
_entity_poly.pdbx_strand_id
1 'polypeptide(L)'
;MEHAPFREIRAIHDGSFVRVYQAYSDEIADMAVAANSFEAPHAAGCWSDSRMTWIKPSAVWMAYRCGWTSMKDVKQARVLAIDLDRPRFEQLLTTATLSHGGDGATCKKSAVVVQWDPERVMHAAAEHKQVLTRGLAKVRSIQIGLRGAAVQLLLDPAFVLRISDVTPNFRQAAALLAAGDASSASKALWPQQPELPMQLPVALHSMLGMAEASAAAAPEAKCLQPPPEQQPAVKQPKQQSERSRKHQPSTLCVIAGSQTGADRAALRAARAASLSTAGVAPRGFKTEIGLEPSLGASFGLTECDGGYGHADRANVEMSDALIAFRYRVPRTGRGCEKTVHFMRCGEYTHEPLGWPAAGVVAERLPHSKKPILVLWDVSPANALDAQDAIAALLAEGGVNRVMVSGPCESTNPENARHIETCLTTAFAALAGPAAEP
;
A
#
# COMPACT_ATOMS: atom_id res chain seq x y z
N MET A 1 23.51 -14.70 11.43
CA MET A 1 23.23 -14.56 9.98
C MET A 1 21.75 -14.83 9.79
N GLU A 2 20.98 -13.82 9.39
CA GLU A 2 19.58 -14.01 9.05
C GLU A 2 19.51 -14.76 7.70
N HIS A 3 18.90 -15.94 7.68
CA HIS A 3 18.77 -16.72 6.44
C HIS A 3 17.94 -15.97 5.40
N ALA A 4 18.40 -15.94 4.15
CA ALA A 4 17.66 -15.34 3.03
C ALA A 4 16.27 -16.00 2.88
N PRO A 5 15.24 -15.24 2.46
CA PRO A 5 13.89 -15.78 2.33
C PRO A 5 13.83 -16.86 1.23
N PHE A 6 13.09 -17.94 1.49
CA PHE A 6 12.86 -19.05 0.57
C PHE A 6 12.00 -18.59 -0.61
N ARG A 7 12.41 -18.93 -1.83
CA ARG A 7 11.76 -18.53 -3.09
C ARG A 7 11.34 -19.80 -3.82
N GLU A 8 10.04 -19.93 -4.09
CA GLU A 8 9.44 -21.10 -4.74
C GLU A 8 8.35 -20.65 -5.70
N ILE A 9 8.23 -21.32 -6.85
CA ILE A 9 7.07 -21.15 -7.72
C ILE A 9 6.05 -22.23 -7.33
N ARG A 10 4.91 -21.79 -6.79
CA ARG A 10 3.76 -22.66 -6.49
C ARG A 10 2.64 -22.33 -7.44
N ALA A 11 2.09 -23.35 -8.10
CA ALA A 11 1.07 -23.17 -9.13
C ALA A 11 0.16 -24.41 -9.20
N ILE A 12 -0.99 -24.26 -9.86
CA ILE A 12 -1.71 -25.41 -10.44
C ILE A 12 -0.98 -25.73 -11.75
N HIS A 13 -0.37 -26.90 -11.86
CA HIS A 13 0.41 -27.27 -13.04
C HIS A 13 0.50 -28.80 -13.20
N ASP A 14 0.89 -29.25 -14.39
CA ASP A 14 1.32 -30.63 -14.66
C ASP A 14 2.52 -30.63 -15.62
N GLY A 15 2.77 -31.70 -16.36
CA GLY A 15 3.87 -31.73 -17.35
C GLY A 15 3.63 -30.83 -18.58
N SER A 16 2.38 -30.46 -18.84
CA SER A 16 1.92 -29.77 -20.04
C SER A 16 1.57 -28.30 -19.81
N PHE A 17 0.99 -27.95 -18.66
CA PHE A 17 0.55 -26.58 -18.39
C PHE A 17 0.97 -26.07 -17.03
N VAL A 18 1.00 -24.74 -16.92
CA VAL A 18 1.09 -24.00 -15.67
C VAL A 18 0.02 -22.93 -15.66
N ARG A 19 -0.77 -22.88 -14.58
CA ARG A 19 -1.77 -21.85 -14.37
C ARG A 19 -1.15 -20.60 -13.79
N VAL A 20 -1.49 -19.47 -14.40
CA VAL A 20 -1.26 -18.14 -13.84
C VAL A 20 -2.57 -17.38 -13.79
N TYR A 21 -2.60 -16.32 -13.00
CA TYR A 21 -3.76 -15.48 -12.83
C TYR A 21 -3.47 -14.07 -13.33
N GLN A 22 -4.51 -13.43 -13.88
CA GLN A 22 -4.59 -11.98 -14.12
C GLN A 22 -5.97 -11.45 -13.70
N ALA A 23 -6.07 -10.15 -13.43
CA ALA A 23 -7.33 -9.50 -13.08
C ALA A 23 -7.66 -8.36 -14.04
N TYR A 24 -8.93 -8.29 -14.45
CA TYR A 24 -9.41 -7.44 -15.54
C TYR A 24 -10.80 -6.84 -15.24
N SER A 25 -11.22 -5.90 -16.08
CA SER A 25 -12.61 -5.42 -16.14
C SER A 25 -13.52 -6.50 -16.71
N ASP A 26 -14.84 -6.34 -16.52
CA ASP A 26 -15.83 -7.24 -17.10
C ASP A 26 -15.68 -7.34 -18.63
N GLU A 27 -15.54 -6.22 -19.32
CA GLU A 27 -15.36 -6.17 -20.79
C GLU A 27 -14.20 -7.02 -21.30
N ILE A 28 -12.99 -6.88 -20.72
CA ILE A 28 -11.82 -7.66 -21.14
C ILE A 28 -12.02 -9.14 -20.81
N ALA A 29 -12.57 -9.44 -19.63
CA ALA A 29 -12.77 -10.80 -19.18
C ALA A 29 -13.77 -11.56 -20.06
N ASP A 30 -14.91 -10.96 -20.37
CA ASP A 30 -15.94 -11.55 -21.22
C ASP A 30 -15.39 -11.87 -22.61
N MET A 31 -14.68 -10.92 -23.22
CA MET A 31 -14.07 -11.12 -24.54
C MET A 31 -12.97 -12.19 -24.51
N ALA A 32 -12.09 -12.15 -23.52
CA ALA A 32 -10.97 -13.09 -23.42
C ALA A 32 -11.43 -14.53 -23.18
N VAL A 33 -12.44 -14.71 -22.32
CA VAL A 33 -13.01 -16.02 -22.01
C VAL A 33 -13.80 -16.56 -23.20
N ALA A 34 -14.64 -15.74 -23.83
CA ALA A 34 -15.43 -16.15 -24.99
C ALA A 34 -14.54 -16.56 -26.18
N ALA A 35 -13.44 -15.85 -26.41
CA ALA A 35 -12.48 -16.16 -27.47
C ALA A 35 -11.41 -17.19 -27.07
N ASN A 36 -11.31 -17.54 -25.78
CA ASN A 36 -10.17 -18.26 -25.21
C ASN A 36 -8.82 -17.65 -25.61
N SER A 37 -8.76 -16.32 -25.74
CA SER A 37 -7.60 -15.59 -26.26
C SER A 37 -7.67 -14.10 -25.92
N PHE A 38 -6.51 -13.46 -25.75
CA PHE A 38 -6.44 -11.99 -25.62
C PHE A 38 -6.55 -11.26 -26.97
N GLU A 39 -6.61 -11.97 -28.11
CA GLU A 39 -6.75 -11.36 -29.44
C GLU A 39 -8.05 -10.57 -29.59
N ALA A 40 -9.18 -11.09 -29.07
CA ALA A 40 -10.45 -10.38 -29.13
C ALA A 40 -10.42 -9.04 -28.39
N PRO A 41 -10.05 -8.95 -27.09
CA PRO A 41 -9.96 -7.67 -26.41
C PRO A 41 -8.82 -6.79 -26.93
N HIS A 42 -7.77 -7.37 -27.53
CA HIS A 42 -6.71 -6.61 -28.23
C HIS A 42 -7.27 -5.91 -29.47
N ALA A 43 -7.97 -6.63 -30.35
CA ALA A 43 -8.59 -6.09 -31.56
C ALA A 43 -9.66 -5.03 -31.24
N ALA A 44 -10.35 -5.15 -30.10
CA ALA A 44 -11.28 -4.14 -29.61
C ALA A 44 -10.63 -2.92 -28.94
N GLY A 45 -9.30 -2.94 -28.75
CA GLY A 45 -8.54 -1.84 -28.15
C GLY A 45 -8.71 -1.67 -26.64
N CYS A 46 -9.38 -2.60 -25.95
CA CYS A 46 -9.55 -2.55 -24.50
C CYS A 46 -8.40 -3.26 -23.75
N TRP A 47 -7.66 -4.15 -24.42
CA TRP A 47 -6.42 -4.75 -23.93
C TRP A 47 -5.20 -4.27 -24.74
N SER A 48 -4.02 -4.22 -24.10
CA SER A 48 -2.82 -3.61 -24.70
C SER A 48 -1.57 -4.46 -24.45
N ASP A 49 -0.84 -4.74 -25.53
CA ASP A 49 0.47 -5.42 -25.55
C ASP A 49 1.67 -4.44 -25.44
N SER A 50 1.41 -3.14 -25.40
CA SER A 50 2.47 -2.11 -25.30
C SER A 50 2.85 -1.78 -23.85
N ARG A 51 2.02 -2.18 -22.88
CA ARG A 51 2.27 -1.97 -21.44
C ARG A 51 2.81 -3.24 -20.80
N MET A 52 3.56 -3.06 -19.71
CA MET A 52 3.98 -4.17 -18.86
C MET A 52 2.76 -4.84 -18.22
N THR A 53 2.61 -6.14 -18.43
CA THR A 53 1.53 -6.96 -17.89
C THR A 53 2.10 -8.00 -16.92
N TRP A 54 1.46 -8.20 -15.78
CA TRP A 54 1.99 -9.05 -14.70
C TRP A 54 1.15 -10.30 -14.49
N ILE A 55 1.77 -11.47 -14.66
CA ILE A 55 1.19 -12.78 -14.33
C ILE A 55 1.64 -13.27 -12.95
N LYS A 56 0.77 -14.03 -12.29
CA LYS A 56 0.99 -14.55 -10.93
C LYS A 56 0.57 -16.02 -10.86
N PRO A 57 1.46 -16.95 -10.53
CA PRO A 57 1.06 -18.35 -10.30
C PRO A 57 0.24 -18.55 -9.02
N SER A 58 0.50 -17.75 -7.96
CA SER A 58 -0.23 -17.84 -6.68
C SER A 58 -1.60 -17.16 -6.73
N ALA A 59 -2.68 -17.92 -6.51
CA ALA A 59 -4.04 -17.42 -6.46
C ALA A 59 -4.27 -16.50 -5.27
N VAL A 60 -3.67 -16.80 -4.11
CA VAL A 60 -3.81 -15.94 -2.91
C VAL A 60 -3.04 -14.64 -3.08
N TRP A 61 -1.88 -14.67 -3.76
CA TRP A 61 -1.19 -13.45 -4.17
C TRP A 61 -2.05 -12.62 -5.14
N MET A 62 -2.74 -13.27 -6.08
CA MET A 62 -3.70 -12.59 -6.95
C MET A 62 -4.87 -12.00 -6.15
N ALA A 63 -5.46 -12.76 -5.25
CA ALA A 63 -6.58 -12.35 -4.41
C ALA A 63 -6.22 -11.11 -3.59
N TYR A 64 -5.01 -11.09 -3.03
CA TYR A 64 -4.48 -9.89 -2.40
C TYR A 64 -4.35 -8.73 -3.38
N ARG A 65 -3.84 -8.96 -4.60
CA ARG A 65 -3.60 -7.88 -5.57
C ARG A 65 -4.88 -7.23 -6.09
N CYS A 66 -5.92 -8.02 -6.35
CA CYS A 66 -7.22 -7.53 -6.85
C CYS A 66 -8.26 -7.30 -5.73
N GLY A 67 -7.93 -7.63 -4.47
CA GLY A 67 -8.87 -7.52 -3.36
C GLY A 67 -10.07 -8.44 -3.51
N TRP A 68 -9.83 -9.71 -3.85
CA TRP A 68 -10.88 -10.70 -4.12
C TRP A 68 -11.93 -10.24 -5.14
N THR A 69 -11.54 -9.38 -6.09
CA THR A 69 -12.37 -8.78 -7.15
C THR A 69 -13.37 -7.71 -6.72
N SER A 70 -13.54 -7.47 -5.42
CA SER A 70 -14.57 -6.57 -4.89
C SER A 70 -14.08 -5.52 -3.91
N MET A 71 -12.83 -5.62 -3.45
CA MET A 71 -12.31 -4.78 -2.35
C MET A 71 -11.23 -3.77 -2.78
N LYS A 72 -10.87 -3.72 -4.08
CA LYS A 72 -9.83 -2.82 -4.60
C LYS A 72 -10.26 -2.10 -5.88
N ASP A 73 -9.57 -2.36 -6.98
CA ASP A 73 -9.72 -1.66 -8.25
C ASP A 73 -10.91 -2.23 -9.02
N VAL A 74 -11.88 -1.38 -9.34
CA VAL A 74 -13.07 -1.77 -10.12
C VAL A 74 -12.71 -2.28 -11.52
N LYS A 75 -11.54 -1.90 -12.05
CA LYS A 75 -11.00 -2.45 -13.31
C LYS A 75 -10.32 -3.81 -13.13
N GLN A 76 -10.37 -4.39 -11.94
CA GLN A 76 -9.91 -5.73 -11.59
C GLN A 76 -11.06 -6.55 -10.98
N ALA A 77 -12.28 -6.35 -11.50
CA ALA A 77 -13.52 -6.98 -11.05
C ALA A 77 -13.67 -8.46 -11.43
N ARG A 78 -12.81 -8.96 -12.34
CA ARG A 78 -12.76 -10.35 -12.77
C ARG A 78 -11.37 -10.92 -12.63
N VAL A 79 -11.25 -12.19 -12.21
CA VAL A 79 -9.98 -12.93 -12.22
C VAL A 79 -10.05 -14.04 -13.25
N LEU A 80 -9.10 -14.01 -14.17
CA LEU A 80 -8.90 -15.04 -15.18
C LEU A 80 -7.79 -15.98 -14.73
N ALA A 81 -8.09 -17.28 -14.71
CA ALA A 81 -7.10 -18.34 -14.70
C ALA A 81 -6.66 -18.60 -16.14
N ILE A 82 -5.36 -18.52 -16.39
CA ILE A 82 -4.75 -18.64 -17.71
C ILE A 82 -3.79 -19.83 -17.63
N ASP A 83 -4.14 -20.93 -18.31
CA ASP A 83 -3.29 -22.10 -18.43
C ASP A 83 -2.32 -21.87 -19.59
N LEU A 84 -1.03 -21.79 -19.27
CA LEU A 84 0.04 -21.57 -20.23
C LEU A 84 0.75 -22.89 -20.54
N ASP A 85 1.26 -23.04 -21.76
CA ASP A 85 2.17 -24.14 -22.11
C ASP A 85 3.40 -24.10 -21.20
N ARG A 86 3.60 -25.18 -20.43
CA ARG A 86 4.63 -25.23 -19.39
C ARG A 86 6.06 -25.19 -19.95
N PRO A 87 6.43 -26.01 -20.95
CA PRO A 87 7.77 -25.94 -21.55
C PRO A 87 8.12 -24.53 -22.06
N ARG A 88 7.19 -23.87 -22.75
CA ARG A 88 7.39 -22.50 -23.24
C ARG A 88 7.42 -21.47 -22.10
N PHE A 89 6.67 -21.69 -21.02
CA PHE A 89 6.75 -20.85 -19.82
C PHE A 89 8.11 -20.96 -19.13
N GLU A 90 8.63 -22.18 -18.98
CA GLU A 90 9.98 -22.40 -18.43
C GLU A 90 11.04 -21.77 -19.34
N GLN A 91 10.91 -21.90 -20.67
CA GLN A 91 11.77 -21.22 -21.65
C GLN A 91 11.69 -19.69 -21.50
N LEU A 92 10.50 -19.12 -21.33
CA LEU A 92 10.32 -17.68 -21.11
C LEU A 92 11.09 -17.20 -19.87
N LEU A 93 11.05 -17.96 -18.78
CA LEU A 93 11.76 -17.64 -17.55
C LEU A 93 13.29 -17.65 -17.69
N THR A 94 13.85 -18.35 -18.69
CA THR A 94 15.30 -18.30 -18.96
C THR A 94 15.79 -16.92 -19.41
N THR A 95 14.87 -16.07 -19.86
CA THR A 95 15.16 -14.70 -20.30
C THR A 95 14.88 -13.65 -19.21
N ALA A 96 14.46 -14.09 -18.02
CA ALA A 96 14.03 -13.22 -16.95
C ALA A 96 15.18 -12.43 -16.32
N THR A 97 14.88 -11.19 -15.93
CA THR A 97 15.78 -10.37 -15.10
C THR A 97 15.10 -10.09 -13.77
N LEU A 98 15.82 -10.30 -12.65
CA LEU A 98 15.32 -9.96 -11.32
C LEU A 98 15.19 -8.44 -11.16
N SER A 99 14.06 -7.99 -10.62
CA SER A 99 13.79 -6.57 -10.37
C SER A 99 14.61 -5.97 -9.21
N HIS A 100 15.19 -6.83 -8.37
CA HIS A 100 16.01 -6.44 -7.23
C HIS A 100 17.40 -7.09 -7.34
N GLY A 101 18.46 -6.32 -7.07
CA GLY A 101 19.84 -6.82 -7.00
C GLY A 101 20.68 -6.71 -8.28
N GLY A 102 20.18 -6.04 -9.33
CA GLY A 102 20.93 -5.76 -10.56
C GLY A 102 20.99 -4.26 -10.91
N ASP A 103 21.71 -3.93 -11.98
CA ASP A 103 21.67 -2.59 -12.60
C ASP A 103 20.23 -2.26 -13.03
N GLY A 104 19.67 -1.19 -12.45
CA GLY A 104 18.33 -0.70 -12.76
C GLY A 104 18.12 -0.37 -14.24
N ALA A 105 19.18 -0.12 -15.02
CA ALA A 105 19.11 0.07 -16.46
C ALA A 105 18.85 -1.25 -17.21
N THR A 106 19.42 -2.38 -16.79
CA THR A 106 19.15 -3.71 -17.36
C THR A 106 17.69 -4.11 -17.13
N CYS A 107 17.19 -3.89 -15.91
CA CYS A 107 15.78 -4.15 -15.57
C CYS A 107 14.81 -3.29 -16.39
N LYS A 108 15.19 -2.09 -16.86
CA LYS A 108 14.34 -1.24 -17.70
C LYS A 108 14.22 -1.72 -19.15
N LYS A 109 15.17 -2.51 -19.64
CA LYS A 109 15.21 -3.01 -21.03
C LYS A 109 14.70 -4.45 -21.20
N SER A 110 14.66 -5.25 -20.13
CA SER A 110 14.32 -6.68 -20.22
C SER A 110 12.84 -6.96 -20.55
N ALA A 111 12.56 -7.84 -21.50
CA ALA A 111 11.19 -8.23 -21.87
C ALA A 111 10.46 -9.00 -20.75
N VAL A 112 11.22 -9.71 -19.91
CA VAL A 112 10.70 -10.52 -18.79
C VAL A 112 11.33 -10.06 -17.49
N VAL A 113 10.53 -9.53 -16.57
CA VAL A 113 10.98 -9.03 -15.27
C VAL A 113 10.39 -9.87 -14.15
N VAL A 114 11.23 -10.40 -13.26
CA VAL A 114 10.78 -11.20 -12.13
C VAL A 114 10.90 -10.40 -10.83
N GLN A 115 9.82 -10.40 -10.06
CA GLN A 115 9.77 -9.85 -8.72
C GLN A 115 9.38 -10.95 -7.73
N TRP A 116 10.16 -11.08 -6.65
CA TRP A 116 9.86 -11.97 -5.54
C TRP A 116 9.16 -11.18 -4.44
N ASP A 117 7.86 -11.40 -4.31
CA ASP A 117 7.02 -10.75 -3.30
C ASP A 117 6.76 -11.70 -2.11
N PRO A 118 6.38 -11.19 -0.91
CA PRO A 118 6.00 -12.06 0.20
C PRO A 118 4.88 -13.03 -0.19
N GLU A 119 5.08 -14.33 0.01
CA GLU A 119 4.02 -15.33 -0.21
C GLU A 119 2.82 -15.05 0.69
N ARG A 120 1.61 -15.41 0.25
CA ARG A 120 0.40 -15.11 1.00
C ARG A 120 -0.45 -16.34 1.25
N VAL A 121 -1.04 -16.36 2.44
CA VAL A 121 -2.04 -17.35 2.84
C VAL A 121 -3.36 -16.68 3.12
N MET A 122 -4.47 -17.42 2.94
CA MET A 122 -5.80 -16.99 3.35
C MET A 122 -5.84 -16.76 4.86
N HIS A 123 -6.42 -15.65 5.30
CA HIS A 123 -6.46 -15.29 6.72
C HIS A 123 -7.71 -14.46 7.03
N ALA A 124 -8.68 -15.05 7.73
CA ALA A 124 -9.98 -14.44 8.01
C ALA A 124 -9.87 -13.20 8.94
N ALA A 125 -9.01 -13.28 9.95
CA ALA A 125 -8.75 -12.19 10.90
C ALA A 125 -7.71 -11.18 10.39
N ALA A 126 -7.50 -11.11 9.07
CA ALA A 126 -6.53 -10.21 8.48
C ALA A 126 -6.97 -8.75 8.62
N GLU A 127 -6.01 -7.87 8.93
CA GLU A 127 -6.19 -6.42 8.83
C GLU A 127 -6.82 -6.03 7.48
N HIS A 128 -7.67 -5.00 7.45
CA HIS A 128 -8.44 -4.61 6.25
C HIS A 128 -7.58 -4.46 4.97
N LYS A 129 -6.38 -3.83 5.04
CA LYS A 129 -5.45 -3.73 3.87
C LYS A 129 -4.96 -5.06 3.33
N GLN A 130 -4.92 -6.08 4.18
CA GLN A 130 -4.44 -7.40 3.82
C GLN A 130 -5.55 -8.20 3.14
N VAL A 131 -6.78 -7.67 3.05
CA VAL A 131 -7.91 -8.22 2.27
C VAL A 131 -8.02 -9.73 2.44
N LEU A 132 -8.36 -10.19 3.64
CA LEU A 132 -8.52 -11.62 3.98
C LEU A 132 -7.30 -12.52 3.65
N THR A 133 -6.09 -11.96 3.63
CA THR A 133 -4.84 -12.72 3.42
C THR A 133 -3.76 -12.28 4.40
N ARG A 134 -2.65 -13.01 4.52
CA ARG A 134 -1.50 -12.65 5.36
C ARG A 134 -0.21 -13.01 4.64
N GLY A 135 0.77 -12.11 4.67
CA GLY A 135 2.11 -12.36 4.13
C GLY A 135 2.94 -13.31 5.00
N LEU A 136 3.74 -14.16 4.37
CA LEU A 136 4.73 -15.02 5.00
C LEU A 136 6.11 -14.36 4.92
N ALA A 137 6.71 -14.08 6.09
CA ALA A 137 7.97 -13.32 6.16
C ALA A 137 9.15 -14.04 5.47
N LYS A 138 9.18 -15.38 5.51
CA LYS A 138 10.31 -16.20 5.04
C LYS A 138 10.07 -16.93 3.72
N VAL A 139 8.90 -16.74 3.10
CA VAL A 139 8.55 -17.38 1.81
C VAL A 139 8.22 -16.29 0.80
N ARG A 140 8.58 -16.50 -0.46
CA ARG A 140 8.34 -15.56 -1.55
C ARG A 140 7.61 -16.24 -2.69
N SER A 141 6.60 -15.57 -3.22
CA SER A 141 5.96 -15.91 -4.50
C SER A 141 6.58 -15.12 -5.62
N ILE A 142 6.54 -15.70 -6.81
CA ILE A 142 6.96 -15.02 -8.03
C ILE A 142 5.83 -14.17 -8.61
N GLN A 143 6.18 -12.97 -9.07
CA GLN A 143 5.38 -12.16 -9.99
C GLN A 143 6.22 -11.89 -11.24
N ILE A 144 5.66 -12.15 -12.42
CA ILE A 144 6.40 -12.12 -13.68
C ILE A 144 5.79 -11.03 -14.57
N GLY A 145 6.58 -10.02 -14.90
CA GLY A 145 6.21 -8.90 -15.76
C GLY A 145 6.65 -9.19 -17.19
N LEU A 146 5.72 -9.03 -18.13
CA LEU A 146 5.90 -9.25 -19.56
C LEU A 146 5.71 -7.93 -20.32
N ARG A 147 6.58 -7.62 -21.26
CA ARG A 147 6.44 -6.50 -22.21
C ARG A 147 7.12 -6.79 -23.55
N GLY A 148 6.78 -6.00 -24.57
CA GLY A 148 7.30 -6.22 -25.92
C GLY A 148 6.95 -7.61 -26.43
N ALA A 149 7.90 -8.30 -27.06
CA ALA A 149 7.68 -9.66 -27.57
C ALA A 149 7.18 -10.66 -26.51
N ALA A 150 7.52 -10.47 -25.22
CA ALA A 150 7.10 -11.39 -24.16
C ALA A 150 5.61 -11.29 -23.83
N VAL A 151 5.00 -10.10 -23.89
CA VAL A 151 3.54 -9.97 -23.65
C VAL A 151 2.72 -10.38 -24.86
N GLN A 152 3.29 -10.26 -26.07
CA GLN A 152 2.67 -10.76 -27.30
C GLN A 152 2.50 -12.29 -27.32
N LEU A 153 3.28 -13.03 -26.54
CA LEU A 153 3.03 -14.47 -26.34
C LEU A 153 1.64 -14.75 -25.77
N LEU A 154 1.02 -13.81 -25.04
CA LEU A 154 -0.35 -13.98 -24.54
C LEU A 154 -1.41 -13.95 -25.66
N LEU A 155 -1.05 -13.55 -26.88
CA LEU A 155 -1.92 -13.61 -28.06
C LEU A 155 -1.78 -14.95 -28.81
N ASP A 156 -0.73 -15.73 -28.52
CA ASP A 156 -0.46 -17.00 -29.20
C ASP A 156 -1.29 -18.14 -28.57
N PRO A 157 -2.21 -18.78 -29.31
CA PRO A 157 -3.02 -19.90 -28.81
C PRO A 157 -2.21 -21.17 -28.52
N ALA A 158 -0.99 -21.29 -29.04
CA ALA A 158 -0.07 -22.38 -28.67
C ALA A 158 0.70 -22.07 -27.38
N PHE A 159 0.57 -20.87 -26.82
CA PHE A 159 1.10 -20.52 -25.51
C PHE A 159 -0.01 -20.38 -24.47
N VAL A 160 -1.10 -19.68 -24.79
CA VAL A 160 -2.30 -19.59 -23.94
C VAL A 160 -3.25 -20.73 -24.32
N LEU A 161 -3.19 -21.81 -23.55
CA LEU A 161 -3.96 -23.03 -23.82
C LEU A 161 -5.42 -22.88 -23.39
N ARG A 162 -5.66 -22.21 -22.26
CA ARG A 162 -7.02 -21.99 -21.74
C ARG A 162 -7.13 -20.71 -20.91
N ILE A 163 -8.23 -20.00 -21.07
CA ILE A 163 -8.66 -18.89 -20.22
C ILE A 163 -9.97 -19.29 -19.55
N SER A 164 -10.02 -19.25 -18.22
CA SER A 164 -11.21 -19.56 -17.44
C SER A 164 -11.51 -18.45 -16.46
N ASP A 165 -12.77 -18.02 -16.41
CA ASP A 165 -13.20 -17.09 -15.38
C ASP A 165 -13.37 -17.79 -14.03
N VAL A 166 -12.52 -17.45 -13.08
CA VAL A 166 -12.53 -18.00 -11.72
C VAL A 166 -13.02 -16.98 -10.70
N THR A 167 -13.65 -15.89 -11.15
CA THR A 167 -14.26 -14.88 -10.29
C THR A 167 -15.26 -15.49 -9.29
N PRO A 168 -16.13 -16.45 -9.68
CA PRO A 168 -17.02 -17.10 -8.71
C PRO A 168 -16.27 -17.80 -7.58
N ASN A 169 -15.18 -18.50 -7.89
CA ASN A 169 -14.33 -19.17 -6.90
C ASN A 169 -13.69 -18.18 -5.93
N PHE A 170 -13.16 -17.07 -6.44
CA PHE A 170 -12.55 -16.02 -5.62
C PHE A 170 -13.59 -15.36 -4.70
N ARG A 171 -14.77 -15.00 -5.22
CA ARG A 171 -15.83 -14.36 -4.43
C ARG A 171 -16.41 -15.31 -3.38
N GLN A 172 -16.61 -16.57 -3.72
CA GLN A 172 -17.08 -17.59 -2.79
C GLN A 172 -16.06 -17.84 -1.68
N ALA A 173 -14.77 -17.97 -2.02
CA ALA A 173 -13.71 -18.12 -1.05
C ALA A 173 -13.66 -16.92 -0.09
N ALA A 174 -13.73 -15.70 -0.61
CA ALA A 174 -13.75 -14.48 0.21
C ALA A 174 -14.95 -14.44 1.17
N ALA A 175 -16.14 -14.81 0.71
CA ALA A 175 -17.34 -14.86 1.55
C ALA A 175 -17.20 -15.89 2.68
N LEU A 176 -16.70 -17.09 2.38
CA LEU A 176 -16.44 -18.14 3.36
C LEU A 176 -15.37 -17.74 4.37
N LEU A 177 -14.30 -17.07 3.90
CA LEU A 177 -13.27 -16.51 4.77
C LEU A 177 -13.81 -15.44 5.69
N ALA A 178 -14.65 -14.54 5.20
CA ALA A 178 -15.30 -13.51 6.02
C ALA A 178 -16.23 -14.14 7.08
N ALA A 179 -16.82 -15.29 6.80
CA ALA A 179 -17.60 -16.09 7.75
C ALA A 179 -16.74 -16.92 8.72
N GLY A 180 -15.41 -16.87 8.62
CA GLY A 180 -14.49 -17.64 9.47
C GLY A 180 -14.26 -19.09 9.03
N ASP A 181 -14.81 -19.53 7.89
CA ASP A 181 -14.66 -20.89 7.38
C ASP A 181 -13.50 -20.99 6.37
N ALA A 182 -12.27 -21.01 6.90
CA ALA A 182 -11.06 -21.12 6.09
C ALA A 182 -10.96 -22.45 5.32
N SER A 183 -11.52 -23.53 5.86
CA SER A 183 -11.49 -24.86 5.23
C SER A 183 -12.34 -24.88 3.95
N SER A 184 -13.59 -24.43 4.05
CA SER A 184 -14.47 -24.33 2.88
C SER A 184 -13.98 -23.27 1.91
N ALA A 185 -13.41 -22.16 2.39
CA ALA A 185 -12.80 -21.16 1.52
C ALA A 185 -11.66 -21.74 0.67
N SER A 186 -10.81 -22.59 1.26
CA SER A 186 -9.76 -23.28 0.52
C SER A 186 -10.29 -24.17 -0.59
N LYS A 187 -11.37 -24.92 -0.32
CA LYS A 187 -12.04 -25.77 -1.32
C LYS A 187 -12.71 -24.95 -2.42
N ALA A 188 -13.29 -23.80 -2.06
CA ALA A 188 -13.90 -22.89 -3.03
C ALA A 188 -12.87 -22.27 -3.97
N LEU A 189 -11.71 -21.86 -3.44
CA LEU A 189 -10.63 -21.27 -4.24
C LEU A 189 -9.98 -22.30 -5.18
N TRP A 190 -9.79 -23.53 -4.70
CA TRP A 190 -9.13 -24.62 -5.42
C TRP A 190 -10.02 -25.86 -5.50
N PRO A 191 -11.08 -25.84 -6.33
CA PRO A 191 -12.08 -26.91 -6.37
C PRO A 191 -11.55 -28.23 -6.95
N GLN A 192 -10.51 -28.17 -7.79
CA GLN A 192 -9.96 -29.34 -8.48
C GLN A 192 -8.67 -29.85 -7.80
N GLN A 193 -7.71 -28.95 -7.58
CA GLN A 193 -6.42 -29.28 -7.00
C GLN A 193 -5.76 -28.04 -6.38
N PRO A 194 -4.97 -28.20 -5.30
CA PRO A 194 -4.22 -27.10 -4.70
C PRO A 194 -3.02 -26.69 -5.57
N GLU A 195 -2.43 -25.55 -5.23
CA GLU A 195 -1.14 -25.13 -5.78
C GLU A 195 0.01 -25.96 -5.18
N LEU A 196 0.84 -26.53 -6.05
CA LEU A 196 2.00 -27.33 -5.68
C LEU A 196 3.31 -26.66 -6.14
N PRO A 197 4.44 -26.94 -5.47
CA PRO A 197 5.75 -26.54 -5.95
C PRO A 197 6.05 -27.06 -7.36
N MET A 198 6.48 -26.17 -8.24
CA MET A 198 7.00 -26.55 -9.55
C MET A 198 8.43 -27.09 -9.41
N GLN A 199 8.66 -28.28 -9.96
CA GLN A 199 10.02 -28.79 -10.16
C GLN A 199 10.61 -28.14 -11.41
N LEU A 200 11.57 -27.23 -11.22
CA LEU A 200 12.22 -26.49 -12.30
C LEU A 200 13.61 -27.05 -12.60
N PRO A 201 14.10 -26.95 -13.85
CA PRO A 201 15.49 -27.17 -14.17
C PRO A 201 16.44 -26.37 -13.26
N VAL A 202 17.55 -26.99 -12.82
CA VAL A 202 18.55 -26.36 -11.93
C VAL A 202 19.06 -25.02 -12.46
N ALA A 203 19.18 -24.88 -13.79
CA ALA A 203 19.57 -23.61 -14.42
C ALA A 203 18.62 -22.45 -14.05
N LEU A 204 17.32 -22.71 -13.96
CA LEU A 204 16.31 -21.72 -13.57
C LEU A 204 16.43 -21.33 -12.09
N HIS A 205 16.89 -22.23 -11.21
CA HIS A 205 17.09 -21.90 -9.80
C HIS A 205 18.12 -20.78 -9.65
N SER A 206 19.27 -20.92 -10.32
CA SER A 206 20.32 -19.91 -10.32
C SER A 206 19.85 -18.59 -10.93
N MET A 207 19.19 -18.63 -12.10
CA MET A 207 18.71 -17.42 -12.79
C MET A 207 17.65 -16.65 -11.99
N LEU A 208 16.77 -17.37 -11.30
CA LEU A 208 15.71 -16.77 -10.50
C LEU A 208 16.13 -16.50 -9.06
N GLY A 209 17.37 -16.82 -8.69
CA GLY A 209 17.90 -16.67 -7.34
C GLY A 209 17.12 -17.48 -6.31
N MET A 210 16.70 -18.70 -6.67
CA MET A 210 16.08 -19.67 -5.78
C MET A 210 17.19 -20.45 -5.07
N ALA A 211 17.16 -20.52 -3.74
CA ALA A 211 18.11 -21.32 -2.98
C ALA A 211 17.81 -22.82 -3.18
N GLU A 212 18.83 -23.68 -3.11
CA GLU A 212 18.60 -25.12 -3.09
C GLU A 212 17.80 -25.52 -1.85
N ALA A 213 16.75 -26.33 -2.04
CA ALA A 213 15.95 -26.85 -0.95
C ALA A 213 16.79 -27.83 -0.14
N SER A 214 17.21 -27.42 1.07
CA SER A 214 17.62 -28.39 2.09
C SER A 214 16.39 -29.17 2.53
N ALA A 215 16.40 -30.48 2.30
CA ALA A 215 15.36 -31.40 2.76
C ALA A 215 15.31 -31.41 4.30
N ALA A 216 14.39 -30.66 4.89
CA ALA A 216 14.05 -30.78 6.31
C ALA A 216 12.57 -30.44 6.56
N ALA A 217 11.81 -31.52 6.77
CA ALA A 217 10.52 -31.69 7.44
C ALA A 217 9.64 -30.45 7.73
N ALA A 218 8.42 -30.50 7.21
CA ALA A 218 7.28 -29.72 7.69
C ALA A 218 6.95 -30.05 9.16
N PRO A 219 6.68 -29.08 10.04
CA PRO A 219 6.05 -29.35 11.31
C PRO A 219 4.52 -29.22 11.19
N GLU A 220 3.86 -30.27 11.68
CA GLU A 220 2.42 -30.38 11.86
C GLU A 220 1.86 -29.29 12.79
N ALA A 221 0.58 -28.97 12.57
CA ALA A 221 -0.20 -28.08 13.39
C ALA A 221 -0.34 -28.61 14.83
N LYS A 222 0.11 -27.82 15.81
CA LYS A 222 -0.31 -27.97 17.21
C LYS A 222 -0.86 -26.66 17.75
N CYS A 223 -2.13 -26.76 18.16
CA CYS A 223 -2.88 -25.78 18.92
C CYS A 223 -2.16 -25.50 20.25
N LEU A 224 -1.89 -24.22 20.56
CA LEU A 224 -1.35 -23.79 21.85
C LEU A 224 -2.30 -22.75 22.45
N GLN A 225 -2.85 -23.12 23.61
CA GLN A 225 -3.65 -22.26 24.49
C GLN A 225 -2.77 -21.19 25.18
N PRO A 226 -3.34 -20.05 25.62
CA PRO A 226 -2.57 -18.98 26.24
C PRO A 226 -2.26 -19.25 27.72
N PRO A 227 -1.09 -18.82 28.24
CA PRO A 227 -0.79 -18.80 29.69
C PRO A 227 -1.21 -17.47 30.36
N PRO A 228 -1.30 -17.43 31.71
CA PRO A 228 -2.10 -16.44 32.45
C PRO A 228 -1.36 -15.14 32.81
N GLU A 229 -2.17 -14.12 33.10
CA GLU A 229 -1.82 -12.75 33.50
C GLU A 229 -0.97 -12.65 34.78
N GLN A 230 -0.02 -11.72 34.78
CA GLN A 230 0.52 -11.09 35.99
C GLN A 230 0.70 -9.58 35.76
N GLN A 231 0.11 -8.79 36.67
CA GLN A 231 0.18 -7.32 36.70
C GLN A 231 1.52 -6.81 37.27
N PRO A 232 1.87 -5.54 37.00
CA PRO A 232 2.36 -4.73 38.13
C PRO A 232 1.83 -3.29 38.21
N ALA A 233 1.46 -2.95 39.45
CA ALA A 233 1.63 -1.72 40.23
C ALA A 233 1.62 -0.32 39.54
N VAL A 234 0.63 0.45 39.97
CA VAL A 234 0.39 1.89 39.73
C VAL A 234 1.43 2.78 40.43
N LYS A 235 1.91 3.83 39.74
CA LYS A 235 2.50 5.03 40.36
C LYS A 235 1.78 6.30 39.86
N GLN A 236 1.42 7.16 40.80
CA GLN A 236 0.61 8.37 40.63
C GLN A 236 1.39 9.52 39.96
N PRO A 237 0.73 10.44 39.21
CA PRO A 237 1.37 11.61 38.64
C PRO A 237 1.38 12.81 39.60
N LYS A 238 2.46 13.59 39.56
CA LYS A 238 2.59 14.89 40.24
C LYS A 238 2.07 16.01 39.34
N GLN A 239 1.25 16.88 39.92
CA GLN A 239 0.67 18.08 39.32
C GLN A 239 1.74 19.10 38.93
N GLN A 240 1.56 19.78 37.79
CA GLN A 240 2.23 21.04 37.52
C GLN A 240 1.26 22.05 36.88
N SER A 241 1.40 23.28 37.36
CA SER A 241 0.45 24.39 37.36
C SER A 241 0.21 25.06 36.01
N GLU A 242 -1.04 25.43 35.78
CA GLU A 242 -1.50 26.30 34.70
C GLU A 242 -0.90 27.72 34.80
N ARG A 243 -0.39 28.23 33.68
CA ARG A 243 -0.17 29.67 33.46
C ARG A 243 -0.89 30.10 32.20
N SER A 244 -1.85 30.99 32.39
CA SER A 244 -2.69 31.61 31.36
C SER A 244 -1.86 32.29 30.26
N ARG A 245 -2.18 32.01 28.99
CA ARG A 245 -1.63 32.74 27.82
C ARG A 245 -2.73 33.60 27.18
N LYS A 246 -2.42 34.89 27.01
CA LYS A 246 -3.24 35.90 26.31
C LYS A 246 -3.27 35.62 24.80
N HIS A 247 -4.44 35.82 24.20
CA HIS A 247 -4.77 35.54 22.80
C HIS A 247 -4.26 36.62 21.84
N GLN A 248 -3.59 36.21 20.75
CA GLN A 248 -3.44 36.97 19.51
C GLN A 248 -4.05 36.14 18.36
N PRO A 249 -4.70 36.76 17.36
CA PRO A 249 -5.25 36.02 16.22
C PRO A 249 -4.13 35.32 15.44
N SER A 250 -4.29 34.01 15.18
CA SER A 250 -3.24 33.18 14.59
C SER A 250 -3.00 33.47 13.11
N THR A 251 -1.78 33.84 12.75
CA THR A 251 -1.27 33.99 11.36
C THR A 251 -0.87 32.66 10.72
N LEU A 252 -1.41 31.53 11.21
CA LEU A 252 -0.99 30.20 10.83
C LEU A 252 -1.41 29.87 9.38
N CYS A 253 -0.47 29.36 8.60
CA CYS A 253 -0.68 28.82 7.27
C CYS A 253 -0.47 27.30 7.27
N VAL A 254 -1.43 26.54 6.74
CA VAL A 254 -1.34 25.09 6.61
C VAL A 254 -0.79 24.74 5.22
N ILE A 255 0.27 23.95 5.21
CA ILE A 255 0.95 23.47 4.00
C ILE A 255 0.59 22.01 3.77
N ALA A 256 0.14 21.67 2.56
CA ALA A 256 -0.16 20.28 2.20
C ALA A 256 0.04 20.03 0.69
N GLY A 257 0.26 18.76 0.33
CA GLY A 257 0.32 18.33 -1.07
C GLY A 257 -1.06 18.20 -1.72
N SER A 258 -1.09 17.67 -2.95
CA SER A 258 -2.34 17.45 -3.68
C SER A 258 -3.06 16.16 -3.31
N GLN A 259 -2.49 15.27 -2.48
CA GLN A 259 -3.10 13.96 -2.29
C GLN A 259 -4.46 14.01 -1.59
N THR A 260 -5.22 12.94 -1.80
CA THR A 260 -6.35 12.59 -0.94
C THR A 260 -5.85 12.24 0.47
N GLY A 261 -6.76 11.99 1.41
CA GLY A 261 -6.38 11.56 2.75
C GLY A 261 -5.82 12.70 3.59
N ALA A 262 -4.65 12.53 4.19
CA ALA A 262 -4.09 13.48 5.16
C ALA A 262 -3.89 14.90 4.59
N ASP A 263 -3.40 15.01 3.36
CA ASP A 263 -3.20 16.31 2.69
C ASP A 263 -4.55 17.01 2.50
N ARG A 264 -5.54 16.32 1.93
CA ARG A 264 -6.89 16.87 1.73
C ARG A 264 -7.57 17.23 3.06
N ALA A 265 -7.45 16.37 4.06
CA ALA A 265 -7.99 16.57 5.40
C ALA A 265 -7.42 17.84 6.03
N ALA A 266 -6.11 18.07 5.90
CA ALA A 266 -5.46 19.28 6.39
C ALA A 266 -5.98 20.54 5.69
N LEU A 267 -6.10 20.51 4.36
CA LEU A 267 -6.62 21.65 3.58
C LEU A 267 -8.07 21.98 3.94
N ARG A 268 -8.93 20.97 4.12
CA ARG A 268 -10.34 21.16 4.53
C ARG A 268 -10.45 21.67 5.96
N ALA A 269 -9.71 21.08 6.89
CA ALA A 269 -9.68 21.51 8.29
C ALA A 269 -9.21 22.96 8.43
N ALA A 270 -8.15 23.34 7.69
CA ALA A 270 -7.65 24.71 7.67
C ALA A 270 -8.72 25.69 7.16
N ARG A 271 -9.38 25.35 6.05
CA ARG A 271 -10.47 26.16 5.51
C ARG A 271 -11.65 26.29 6.47
N ALA A 272 -12.03 25.21 7.15
CA ALA A 272 -13.09 25.23 8.17
C ALA A 272 -12.74 26.14 9.36
N ALA A 273 -11.46 26.24 9.71
CA ALA A 273 -10.95 27.13 10.75
C ALA A 273 -10.58 28.54 10.24
N SER A 274 -10.91 28.89 8.99
CA SER A 274 -10.52 30.17 8.34
C SER A 274 -9.01 30.44 8.33
N LEU A 275 -8.19 29.38 8.32
CA LEU A 275 -6.73 29.48 8.20
C LEU A 275 -6.30 29.52 6.74
N SER A 276 -5.18 30.19 6.48
CA SER A 276 -4.60 30.23 5.14
C SER A 276 -4.03 28.87 4.74
N THR A 277 -4.19 28.47 3.48
CA THR A 277 -3.60 27.24 2.94
C THR A 277 -2.64 27.56 1.80
N ALA A 278 -1.60 26.74 1.64
CA ALA A 278 -0.69 26.77 0.50
C ALA A 278 -0.08 25.39 0.26
N GLY A 279 0.59 25.21 -0.87
CA GLY A 279 1.35 24.00 -1.13
C GLY A 279 1.78 23.89 -2.58
N VAL A 280 2.73 23.00 -2.84
CA VAL A 280 3.19 22.65 -4.19
C VAL A 280 2.63 21.28 -4.54
N ALA A 281 2.18 21.13 -5.78
CA ALA A 281 1.62 19.91 -6.34
C ALA A 281 2.24 19.58 -7.71
N PRO A 282 2.31 18.30 -8.12
CA PRO A 282 2.74 17.93 -9.47
C PRO A 282 1.77 18.45 -10.53
N ARG A 283 2.24 18.48 -11.79
CA ARG A 283 1.44 18.91 -12.95
C ARG A 283 0.03 18.28 -12.99
N GLY A 284 -0.97 19.11 -13.21
CA GLY A 284 -2.40 18.84 -13.19
C GLY A 284 -2.97 18.65 -11.78
N PHE A 285 -2.24 19.06 -10.74
CA PHE A 285 -2.58 18.82 -9.33
C PHE A 285 -2.85 17.33 -9.08
N LYS A 286 -2.01 16.48 -9.66
CA LYS A 286 -2.24 15.03 -9.74
C LYS A 286 -2.43 14.43 -8.34
N THR A 287 -3.50 13.68 -8.17
CA THR A 287 -3.85 12.91 -6.97
C THR A 287 -3.85 11.41 -7.30
N GLU A 288 -4.10 10.55 -6.33
CA GLU A 288 -4.30 9.11 -6.58
C GLU A 288 -5.57 8.77 -7.37
N ILE A 289 -6.57 9.67 -7.38
CA ILE A 289 -7.85 9.46 -8.10
C ILE A 289 -7.89 10.18 -9.45
N GLY A 290 -6.88 10.99 -9.80
CA GLY A 290 -6.82 11.69 -11.08
C GLY A 290 -6.21 13.07 -11.00
N LEU A 291 -6.42 13.89 -12.03
CA LEU A 291 -6.03 15.30 -12.01
C LEU A 291 -7.13 16.13 -11.34
N GLU A 292 -6.77 17.10 -10.51
CA GLU A 292 -7.74 17.94 -9.80
C GLU A 292 -7.36 19.42 -9.76
N PRO A 293 -7.46 20.14 -10.90
CA PRO A 293 -7.02 21.54 -11.00
C PRO A 293 -7.70 22.51 -10.04
N SER A 294 -8.90 22.17 -9.54
CA SER A 294 -9.64 22.98 -8.57
C SER A 294 -8.89 23.16 -7.24
N LEU A 295 -7.91 22.32 -6.94
CA LEU A 295 -7.05 22.44 -5.76
C LEU A 295 -6.28 23.75 -5.72
N GLY A 296 -5.80 24.24 -6.87
CA GLY A 296 -5.08 25.51 -6.93
C GLY A 296 -5.97 26.68 -6.54
N ALA A 297 -7.18 26.76 -7.11
CA ALA A 297 -8.13 27.84 -6.82
C ALA A 297 -8.76 27.71 -5.41
N SER A 298 -9.03 26.49 -4.95
CA SER A 298 -9.78 26.26 -3.70
C SER A 298 -8.91 26.34 -2.46
N PHE A 299 -7.61 26.07 -2.59
CA PHE A 299 -6.70 25.92 -1.47
C PHE A 299 -5.33 26.60 -1.68
N GLY A 300 -5.14 27.35 -2.77
CA GLY A 300 -3.90 28.11 -3.01
C GLY A 300 -2.69 27.23 -3.34
N LEU A 301 -2.91 26.01 -3.85
CA LEU A 301 -1.81 25.15 -4.31
C LEU A 301 -1.21 25.70 -5.61
N THR A 302 0.11 25.57 -5.76
CA THR A 302 0.86 25.90 -6.98
C THR A 302 1.39 24.63 -7.65
N GLU A 303 1.54 24.70 -8.96
CA GLU A 303 1.99 23.57 -9.77
C GLU A 303 3.52 23.57 -9.92
N CYS A 304 4.14 22.39 -9.93
CA CYS A 304 5.53 22.20 -10.31
C CYS A 304 5.69 21.23 -11.49
N ASP A 305 6.78 21.39 -12.24
CA ASP A 305 7.14 20.48 -13.33
C ASP A 305 7.69 19.12 -12.85
N GLY A 306 7.98 19.00 -11.55
CA GLY A 306 8.42 17.75 -10.92
C GLY A 306 7.28 16.81 -10.50
N GLY A 307 7.64 15.57 -10.12
CA GLY A 307 6.71 14.61 -9.51
C GLY A 307 6.52 14.81 -8.00
N TYR A 308 5.81 13.89 -7.34
CA TYR A 308 5.49 13.98 -5.89
C TYR A 308 6.69 14.29 -5.00
N GLY A 309 7.84 13.67 -5.26
CA GLY A 309 9.03 13.95 -4.45
C GLY A 309 9.55 15.37 -4.57
N HIS A 310 9.37 16.03 -5.72
CA HIS A 310 9.71 17.45 -5.87
C HIS A 310 8.75 18.32 -5.05
N ALA A 311 7.44 18.05 -5.19
CA ALA A 311 6.40 18.75 -4.45
C ALA A 311 6.58 18.61 -2.92
N ASP A 312 6.81 17.40 -2.42
CA ASP A 312 7.03 17.15 -0.98
C ASP A 312 8.23 17.92 -0.43
N ARG A 313 9.33 17.98 -1.19
CA ARG A 313 10.53 18.74 -0.78
C ARG A 313 10.24 20.23 -0.70
N ALA A 314 9.59 20.80 -1.72
CA ALA A 314 9.21 22.21 -1.71
C ALA A 314 8.27 22.54 -0.54
N ASN A 315 7.33 21.65 -0.23
CA ASN A 315 6.42 21.78 0.92
C ASN A 315 7.16 21.74 2.27
N VAL A 316 8.17 20.89 2.41
CA VAL A 316 9.05 20.85 3.60
C VAL A 316 9.92 22.10 3.70
N GLU A 317 10.43 22.60 2.58
CA GLU A 317 11.28 23.80 2.55
C GLU A 317 10.50 25.05 2.99
N MET A 318 9.25 25.19 2.55
CA MET A 318 8.38 26.33 2.88
C MET A 318 7.62 26.22 4.21
N SER A 319 7.77 25.14 4.97
CA SER A 319 7.13 24.96 6.29
C SER A 319 8.12 25.17 7.43
N ASP A 320 7.63 25.59 8.60
CA ASP A 320 8.38 25.74 9.83
C ASP A 320 8.38 24.46 10.68
N ALA A 321 7.32 23.66 10.56
CA ALA A 321 7.14 22.39 11.27
C ALA A 321 6.37 21.36 10.43
N LEU A 322 6.42 20.09 10.82
CA LEU A 322 5.71 18.98 10.19
C LEU A 322 4.86 18.19 11.20
N ILE A 323 3.59 17.98 10.87
CA ILE A 323 2.69 17.01 11.50
C ILE A 323 2.59 15.80 10.57
N ALA A 324 3.07 14.66 11.02
CA ALA A 324 3.12 13.42 10.27
C ALA A 324 2.16 12.38 10.87
N PHE A 325 1.15 11.97 10.11
CA PHE A 325 0.23 10.92 10.54
C PHE A 325 0.71 9.53 10.10
N ARG A 326 0.78 8.61 11.06
CA ARG A 326 1.28 7.26 10.90
C ARG A 326 0.32 6.26 11.51
N TYR A 327 0.04 5.19 10.76
CA TYR A 327 -0.88 4.14 11.18
C TYR A 327 -0.20 2.79 11.09
N ARG A 328 -0.29 1.98 12.15
CA ARG A 328 0.10 0.57 12.17
C ARG A 328 -0.83 -0.26 11.30
N VAL A 329 -2.12 0.11 11.29
CA VAL A 329 -3.19 -0.59 10.58
C VAL A 329 -4.07 0.40 9.80
N PRO A 330 -4.08 0.35 8.47
CA PRO A 330 -3.07 -0.29 7.63
C PRO A 330 -1.70 0.41 7.73
N ARG A 331 -0.63 -0.36 7.96
CA ARG A 331 0.76 0.13 7.87
C ARG A 331 1.00 0.87 6.55
N THR A 332 1.10 2.19 6.66
CA THR A 332 1.20 3.12 5.53
C THR A 332 2.08 4.30 5.86
N GLY A 333 2.23 5.22 4.92
CA GLY A 333 3.03 6.42 5.11
C GLY A 333 4.47 6.31 4.59
N ARG A 334 4.78 5.43 3.63
CA ARG A 334 6.12 5.42 2.98
C ARG A 334 6.47 6.80 2.40
N GLY A 335 5.50 7.48 1.77
CA GLY A 335 5.67 8.87 1.31
C GLY A 335 5.93 9.82 2.48
N CYS A 336 5.06 9.78 3.49
CA CYS A 336 5.21 10.54 4.74
C CYS A 336 6.58 10.30 5.43
N GLU A 337 7.11 9.06 5.46
CA GLU A 337 8.44 8.73 5.99
C GLU A 337 9.56 9.37 5.17
N LYS A 338 9.42 9.47 3.84
CA LYS A 338 10.38 10.22 3.02
C LYS A 338 10.33 11.72 3.33
N THR A 339 9.13 12.27 3.54
CA THR A 339 8.93 13.66 3.95
C THR A 339 9.57 13.94 5.31
N VAL A 340 9.35 13.04 6.28
CA VAL A 340 9.95 13.13 7.61
C VAL A 340 11.48 13.02 7.52
N HIS A 341 12.01 12.05 6.79
CA HIS A 341 13.46 11.88 6.61
C HIS A 341 14.10 13.11 5.96
N PHE A 342 13.45 13.66 4.93
CA PHE A 342 13.90 14.89 4.29
C PHE A 342 13.89 16.09 5.23
N MET A 343 12.85 16.27 6.05
CA MET A 343 12.85 17.36 7.04
C MET A 343 13.93 17.18 8.11
N ARG A 344 14.25 15.95 8.50
CA ARG A 344 15.28 15.67 9.52
C ARG A 344 16.70 15.95 9.01
N CYS A 345 17.04 15.46 7.82
CA CYS A 345 18.43 15.40 7.36
C CYS A 345 18.70 15.95 5.96
N GLY A 346 17.67 16.31 5.19
CA GLY A 346 17.79 16.81 3.83
C GLY A 346 17.87 15.73 2.75
N GLU A 347 17.84 14.45 3.11
CA GLU A 347 17.78 13.34 2.14
C GLU A 347 16.33 12.89 1.90
N TYR A 348 15.92 12.80 0.63
CA TYR A 348 14.57 12.34 0.26
C TYR A 348 14.58 10.84 -0.10
N THR A 349 14.87 10.02 0.91
CA THR A 349 14.88 8.54 0.81
C THR A 349 13.94 7.94 1.84
N HIS A 350 13.55 6.67 1.65
CA HIS A 350 12.64 6.01 2.59
C HIS A 350 13.42 5.48 3.78
N GLU A 351 13.28 6.13 4.92
CA GLU A 351 13.75 5.63 6.22
C GLU A 351 12.53 5.30 7.10
N PRO A 352 12.34 4.04 7.51
CA PRO A 352 11.23 3.68 8.36
C PRO A 352 11.31 4.34 9.74
N LEU A 353 10.21 4.94 10.20
CA LEU A 353 10.11 5.39 11.58
C LEU A 353 9.90 4.18 12.50
N GLY A 354 10.65 4.17 13.62
CA GLY A 354 10.42 3.23 14.70
C GLY A 354 9.02 3.42 15.27
N TRP A 355 8.31 2.32 15.56
CA TRP A 355 7.02 2.42 16.25
C TRP A 355 7.25 2.72 17.73
N PRO A 356 6.48 3.64 18.31
CA PRO A 356 6.62 3.93 19.72
C PRO A 356 6.05 2.79 20.55
N ALA A 357 6.29 2.85 21.86
CA ALA A 357 5.68 1.96 22.83
C ALA A 357 4.14 1.97 22.72
N ALA A 358 3.50 0.89 23.19
CA ALA A 358 2.05 0.79 23.21
C ALA A 358 1.45 1.96 24.00
N GLY A 359 0.36 2.56 23.48
CA GLY A 359 -0.32 3.69 24.11
C GLY A 359 0.25 5.07 23.77
N VAL A 360 1.41 5.18 23.12
CA VAL A 360 1.93 6.48 22.66
C VAL A 360 1.16 6.93 21.42
N VAL A 361 0.46 8.06 21.54
CA VAL A 361 -0.34 8.68 20.47
C VAL A 361 0.46 9.72 19.69
N ALA A 362 1.39 10.40 20.36
CA ALA A 362 2.15 11.50 19.80
C ALA A 362 3.62 11.41 20.23
N GLU A 363 4.53 11.64 19.28
CA GLU A 363 5.97 11.65 19.54
C GLU A 363 6.65 12.81 18.82
N ARG A 364 7.52 13.54 19.53
CA ARG A 364 8.42 14.51 18.92
C ARG A 364 9.72 13.83 18.52
N LEU A 365 10.06 13.93 17.24
CA LEU A 365 11.32 13.36 16.77
C LEU A 365 12.49 14.27 17.17
N PRO A 366 13.52 13.73 17.84
CA PRO A 366 14.70 14.50 18.20
C PRO A 366 15.63 14.69 16.98
N HIS A 367 16.53 15.66 17.08
CA HIS A 367 17.58 15.93 16.10
C HIS A 367 17.05 16.30 14.70
N SER A 368 16.14 17.29 14.65
CA SER A 368 15.67 17.90 13.41
C SER A 368 15.82 19.42 13.49
N LYS A 369 16.15 20.06 12.36
CA LYS A 369 16.25 21.53 12.28
C LYS A 369 14.88 22.21 12.46
N LYS A 370 13.82 21.53 12.03
CA LYS A 370 12.42 21.97 12.11
C LYS A 370 11.65 20.99 13.00
N PRO A 371 10.72 21.44 13.86
CA PRO A 371 9.97 20.54 14.72
C PRO A 371 9.15 19.53 13.92
N ILE A 372 9.22 18.25 14.30
CA ILE A 372 8.44 17.17 13.70
C ILE A 372 7.62 16.48 14.79
N LEU A 373 6.30 16.51 14.63
CA LEU A 373 5.35 15.78 15.43
C LEU A 373 4.83 14.58 14.64
N VAL A 374 5.03 13.37 15.16
CA VAL A 374 4.44 12.16 14.59
C VAL A 374 3.26 11.75 15.44
N LEU A 375 2.11 11.59 14.80
CA LEU A 375 0.87 11.11 15.42
C LEU A 375 0.60 9.68 14.96
N TRP A 376 0.34 8.81 15.92
CA TRP A 376 0.29 7.36 15.75
C TRP A 376 -1.14 6.85 15.99
N ASP A 377 -1.68 6.13 15.01
CA ASP A 377 -2.98 5.45 15.10
C ASP A 377 -4.12 6.37 15.59
N VAL A 378 -4.21 7.58 15.05
CA VAL A 378 -5.24 8.55 15.45
C VAL A 378 -6.64 8.01 15.14
N SER A 379 -7.46 7.99 16.19
CA SER A 379 -8.81 7.43 16.23
C SER A 379 -9.67 8.24 17.21
N PRO A 380 -10.99 8.03 17.27
CA PRO A 380 -11.84 8.72 18.23
C PRO A 380 -11.43 8.47 19.68
N ALA A 381 -10.85 7.29 19.97
CA ALA A 381 -10.46 6.90 21.32
C ALA A 381 -9.24 7.68 21.88
N ASN A 382 -8.41 8.24 21.00
CA ASN A 382 -7.19 8.97 21.36
C ASN A 382 -7.10 10.37 20.71
N ALA A 383 -8.24 10.87 20.21
CA ALA A 383 -8.31 12.14 19.49
C ALA A 383 -7.86 13.32 20.37
N LEU A 384 -8.21 13.32 21.65
CA LEU A 384 -7.85 14.40 22.58
C LEU A 384 -6.33 14.50 22.77
N ASP A 385 -5.65 13.37 23.00
CA ASP A 385 -4.18 13.35 23.15
C ASP A 385 -3.47 13.83 21.86
N ALA A 386 -4.01 13.44 20.70
CA ALA A 386 -3.48 13.90 19.41
C ALA A 386 -3.71 15.40 19.21
N GLN A 387 -4.89 15.92 19.57
CA GLN A 387 -5.24 17.33 19.48
C GLN A 387 -4.37 18.19 20.41
N ASP A 388 -4.16 17.76 21.66
CA ASP A 388 -3.32 18.45 22.63
C ASP A 388 -1.86 18.50 22.16
N ALA A 389 -1.36 17.42 21.56
CA ALA A 389 -0.02 17.41 20.99
C ALA A 389 0.12 18.36 19.78
N ILE A 390 -0.90 18.45 18.94
CA ILE A 390 -0.95 19.43 17.83
C ILE A 390 -0.99 20.85 18.38
N ALA A 391 -1.87 21.13 19.34
CA ALA A 391 -1.98 22.45 19.96
C ALA A 391 -0.66 22.88 20.61
N ALA A 392 0.02 21.95 21.30
CA ALA A 392 1.33 22.18 21.88
C ALA A 392 2.39 22.53 20.82
N LEU A 393 2.39 21.83 19.67
CA LEU A 393 3.25 22.19 18.52
C LEU A 393 2.97 23.59 18.00
N LEU A 394 1.71 23.92 17.78
CA LEU A 394 1.34 25.18 17.16
C LEU A 394 1.49 26.37 18.12
N ALA A 395 1.54 26.11 19.43
CA ALA A 395 1.86 27.10 20.45
C ALA A 395 3.38 27.34 20.63
N GLU A 396 4.24 26.61 19.92
CA GLU A 396 5.68 26.86 19.88
C GLU A 396 5.97 28.16 19.13
N GLY A 397 6.79 29.03 19.73
CA GLY A 397 7.22 30.26 19.07
C GLY A 397 7.97 29.94 17.78
N GLY A 398 7.54 30.52 16.67
CA GLY A 398 8.18 30.37 15.36
C GLY A 398 7.48 29.40 14.38
N VAL A 399 6.40 28.72 14.79
CA VAL A 399 5.60 27.89 13.87
C VAL A 399 4.50 28.74 13.25
N ASN A 400 4.75 29.32 12.06
CA ASN A 400 3.76 30.08 11.29
C ASN A 400 3.25 29.32 10.08
N ARG A 401 4.00 28.32 9.61
CA ARG A 401 3.67 27.48 8.45
C ARG A 401 3.82 26.03 8.85
N VAL A 402 2.71 25.31 9.03
CA VAL A 402 2.76 23.90 9.43
C VAL A 402 2.44 23.00 8.24
N MET A 403 3.36 22.11 7.89
CA MET A 403 3.09 21.07 6.91
C MET A 403 2.35 19.91 7.57
N VAL A 404 1.32 19.39 6.89
CA VAL A 404 0.71 18.11 7.24
C VAL A 404 1.06 17.08 6.18
N SER A 405 1.40 15.87 6.61
CA SER A 405 1.63 14.73 5.72
C SER A 405 1.12 13.45 6.35
N GLY A 406 0.69 12.49 5.53
CA GLY A 406 0.17 11.23 6.02
C GLY A 406 -0.29 10.29 4.90
N PRO A 407 -1.13 9.29 5.20
CA PRO A 407 -1.62 8.35 4.21
C PRO A 407 -2.65 9.00 3.26
N CYS A 408 -2.68 8.49 2.02
CA CYS A 408 -3.75 8.81 1.06
C CYS A 408 -5.08 8.16 1.46
N GLU A 409 -6.20 8.65 0.96
CA GLU A 409 -7.53 8.14 1.33
C GLU A 409 -7.75 6.67 0.92
N SER A 410 -7.22 6.26 -0.24
CA SER A 410 -7.27 4.85 -0.71
C SER A 410 -6.62 3.86 0.26
N THR A 411 -5.77 4.35 1.16
CA THR A 411 -5.18 3.54 2.22
C THR A 411 -6.25 3.10 3.22
N ASN A 412 -6.95 4.08 3.79
CA ASN A 412 -8.04 3.90 4.73
C ASN A 412 -8.85 5.20 4.81
N PRO A 413 -10.06 5.25 4.21
CA PRO A 413 -10.92 6.43 4.26
C PRO A 413 -11.37 6.81 5.67
N GLU A 414 -11.41 5.86 6.60
CA GLU A 414 -11.73 6.13 8.00
C GLU A 414 -10.59 6.87 8.70
N ASN A 415 -9.33 6.49 8.44
CA ASN A 415 -8.18 7.23 8.94
C ASN A 415 -8.16 8.66 8.40
N ALA A 416 -8.47 8.85 7.12
CA ALA A 416 -8.60 10.19 6.53
C ALA A 416 -9.65 11.03 7.28
N ARG A 417 -10.81 10.45 7.60
CA ARG A 417 -11.85 11.09 8.42
C ARG A 417 -11.37 11.41 9.83
N HIS A 418 -10.69 10.49 10.50
CA HIS A 418 -10.14 10.73 11.84
C HIS A 418 -9.09 11.84 11.84
N ILE A 419 -8.23 11.89 10.83
CA ILE A 419 -7.27 12.98 10.63
C ILE A 419 -8.01 14.30 10.45
N GLU A 420 -9.01 14.35 9.58
CA GLU A 420 -9.78 15.58 9.30
C GLU A 420 -10.49 16.08 10.56
N THR A 421 -11.16 15.19 11.32
CA THR A 421 -11.79 15.54 12.60
C THR A 421 -10.76 16.04 13.60
N CYS A 422 -9.65 15.33 13.77
CA CYS A 422 -8.58 15.71 14.70
C CYS A 422 -8.01 17.10 14.37
N LEU A 423 -7.69 17.35 13.10
CA LEU A 423 -7.14 18.63 12.64
C LEU A 423 -8.18 19.75 12.73
N THR A 424 -9.45 19.48 12.41
CA THR A 424 -10.52 20.48 12.48
C THR A 424 -10.68 20.99 13.90
N THR A 425 -10.73 20.09 14.89
CA THR A 425 -10.82 20.50 16.30
C THR A 425 -9.56 21.25 16.74
N ALA A 426 -8.37 20.75 16.41
CA ALA A 426 -7.11 21.37 16.81
C ALA A 426 -6.93 22.76 16.19
N PHE A 427 -7.33 22.96 14.93
CA PHE A 427 -7.24 24.25 14.25
C PHE A 427 -8.33 25.22 14.69
N ALA A 428 -9.55 24.74 14.99
CA ALA A 428 -10.62 25.59 15.52
C ALA A 428 -10.23 26.21 16.87
N ALA A 429 -9.48 25.50 17.71
CA ALA A 429 -8.96 26.02 18.97
C ALA A 429 -8.00 27.21 18.81
N LEU A 430 -7.44 27.42 17.61
CA LEU A 430 -6.56 28.55 17.28
C LEU A 430 -7.34 29.79 16.82
N ALA A 431 -8.56 29.59 16.30
CA ALA A 431 -9.39 30.65 15.75
C ALA A 431 -10.09 31.52 16.83
N GLY A 432 -9.98 31.15 18.11
CA GLY A 432 -10.70 31.78 19.21
C GLY A 432 -12.21 31.44 19.19
N PRO A 433 -12.95 31.66 20.30
CA PRO A 433 -14.40 31.49 20.28
C PRO A 433 -15.01 32.48 19.27
N ALA A 434 -15.85 31.98 18.37
CA ALA A 434 -16.75 32.84 17.62
C ALA A 434 -17.55 33.68 18.62
N ALA A 435 -17.56 35.00 18.46
CA ALA A 435 -18.45 35.86 19.22
C ALA A 435 -19.87 35.35 19.01
N GLU A 436 -20.53 34.89 20.08
CA GLU A 436 -21.95 34.55 20.05
C GLU A 436 -22.76 35.81 19.65
N PRO A 437 -23.86 35.62 18.88
CA PRO A 437 -24.58 36.69 18.21
C PRO A 437 -25.20 37.75 19.14
#